data_AF-A0AA40AIE3-F1
#
_entry.id   AF-A0AA40AIE3-F1
#
_cell.length_a   1.000
_cell.length_b   1.000
_cell.length_c   1.000
_cell.angle_alpha   90.00
_cell.angle_beta   90.00
_cell.angle_gamma   90.00
#
_symmetry.space_group_name_H-M   'P 1'
#
loop_
_entity.id
_entity.type
_entity.pdbx_description
1 polymer ?
#
loop_
_entity_poly.entity_id
_entity_poly.type
_entity_poly.pdbx_seq_one_letter_code
_entity_poly.pdbx_strand_id
1 'polypeptide(L)'
;MFIAYAMLFLISIPTLAGAMTGYTPIIDPFIRRNDSSLIPFRELPATSYIIQDGSRVNLTDNYFIGSQRLQHLSGSQSYMPVSYRDGSHWLSNYGYDISDCGYRYFSGTEPEMEHVYLLANVSSYVSQYGFYGLTKAETTWMNETLESPALNITASFLPGREQYDNESDIPYGHDWTDPRTDEKPFSNPQKRTYYDSQGNVYSLDYVISSGSCQPSVEGCDATFTKSNSDAYSTQIYNWGFSLVQATITAALAMIWTIGLYIMYLAAHLQLPLMDTPEIPRGWRAVVRLGETIRRELDSHGIDPESLIDKQPKRLVLPMTLTVARS
;
A
#
# COMPACT_ATOMS: atom_id res chain seq x y z
N MET A 1 -23.83 -6.60 -39.89
CA MET A 1 -24.08 -6.48 -38.43
C MET A 1 -22.80 -6.56 -37.60
N PHE A 2 -21.91 -7.54 -37.87
CA PHE A 2 -20.64 -7.68 -37.12
C PHE A 2 -19.70 -6.45 -37.18
N ILE A 3 -19.60 -5.77 -38.33
CA ILE A 3 -18.74 -4.59 -38.49
C ILE A 3 -19.14 -3.46 -37.51
N ALA A 4 -20.44 -3.23 -37.30
CA ALA A 4 -20.92 -2.22 -36.35
C ALA A 4 -20.58 -2.59 -34.90
N TYR A 5 -20.68 -3.88 -34.54
CA TYR A 5 -20.28 -4.39 -33.23
C TYR A 5 -18.76 -4.23 -33.00
N ALA A 6 -17.94 -4.54 -34.01
CA ALA A 6 -16.49 -4.36 -33.92
C ALA A 6 -16.09 -2.88 -33.75
N MET A 7 -16.76 -1.96 -34.46
CA MET A 7 -16.52 -0.53 -34.29
C MET A 7 -16.88 -0.03 -32.89
N LEU A 8 -18.04 -0.43 -32.36
CA LEU A 8 -18.47 -0.06 -31.01
C LEU A 8 -17.51 -0.63 -29.94
N PHE A 9 -17.08 -1.88 -30.10
CA PHE A 9 -16.14 -2.52 -29.19
C PHE A 9 -14.81 -1.75 -29.15
N LEU A 10 -14.22 -1.43 -30.30
CA LEU A 10 -12.95 -0.69 -30.40
C LEU A 10 -13.03 0.71 -29.78
N ILE A 11 -14.17 1.39 -29.89
CA ILE A 11 -14.40 2.71 -29.28
C ILE A 11 -14.55 2.58 -27.75
N SER A 12 -15.17 1.52 -27.26
CA SER A 12 -15.48 1.34 -25.83
C SER A 12 -14.30 0.84 -24.97
N ILE A 13 -13.33 0.14 -25.55
CA ILE A 13 -12.21 -0.48 -24.81
C ILE A 13 -11.37 0.54 -24.03
N PRO A 14 -10.91 1.67 -24.62
CA PRO A 14 -10.08 2.63 -23.88
C PRO A 14 -10.81 3.22 -22.67
N THR A 15 -12.13 3.45 -22.80
CA THR A 15 -12.96 3.95 -21.71
C THR A 15 -13.15 2.91 -20.60
N LEU A 16 -13.41 1.64 -20.95
CA LEU A 16 -13.49 0.58 -19.95
C LEU A 16 -12.15 0.35 -19.26
N ALA A 17 -11.05 0.35 -20.01
CA ALA A 17 -9.70 0.18 -19.47
C ALA A 17 -9.31 1.31 -18.51
N GLY A 18 -9.66 2.56 -18.83
CA GLY A 18 -9.46 3.70 -17.93
C GLY A 18 -10.37 3.65 -16.68
N ALA A 19 -11.60 3.15 -16.82
CA ALA A 19 -12.51 2.98 -15.68
C ALA A 19 -12.08 1.84 -14.73
N MET A 20 -11.40 0.82 -15.26
CA MET A 20 -10.90 -0.31 -14.47
C MET A 20 -9.79 0.05 -13.51
N THR A 21 -8.99 1.06 -13.85
CA THR A 21 -7.90 1.54 -13.00
C THR A 21 -8.45 2.57 -12.03
N GLY A 22 -8.43 2.24 -10.75
CA GLY A 22 -8.83 3.14 -9.68
C GLY A 22 -7.64 3.55 -8.82
N TYR A 23 -7.55 4.84 -8.53
CA TYR A 23 -6.62 5.37 -7.54
C TYR A 23 -7.40 5.66 -6.27
N THR A 24 -7.06 4.97 -5.19
CA THR A 24 -7.56 5.34 -3.86
C THR A 24 -6.38 5.91 -3.07
N PRO A 25 -6.43 7.17 -2.60
CA PRO A 25 -5.37 7.69 -1.77
C PRO A 25 -5.29 6.88 -0.48
N ILE A 26 -4.09 6.64 0.01
CA ILE A 26 -3.90 6.13 1.37
C ILE A 26 -4.32 7.27 2.30
N ILE A 27 -5.19 6.98 3.27
CA ILE A 27 -5.74 7.96 4.19
C ILE A 27 -5.15 7.70 5.57
N ASP A 28 -4.52 8.73 6.15
CA ASP A 28 -3.97 8.68 7.50
C ASP A 28 -4.76 9.61 8.46
N PRO A 29 -4.85 9.26 9.75
CA PRO A 29 -5.45 10.10 10.77
C PRO A 29 -4.49 11.20 11.23
N PHE A 30 -5.00 12.43 11.29
CA PHE A 30 -4.30 13.61 11.81
C PHE A 30 -5.14 14.27 12.89
N ILE A 31 -4.48 14.98 13.80
CA ILE A 31 -5.14 15.81 14.82
C ILE A 31 -4.68 17.24 14.63
N ARG A 32 -5.63 18.17 14.75
CA ARG A 32 -5.33 19.60 14.73
C ARG A 32 -4.74 20.03 16.08
N ARG A 33 -3.59 20.70 16.07
CA ARG A 33 -3.02 21.39 17.24
C ARG A 33 -3.70 22.76 17.43
N ASN A 34 -3.56 23.32 18.62
CA ASN A 34 -4.03 24.67 18.98
C ASN A 34 -3.54 25.78 18.03
N ASP A 35 -2.36 25.63 17.41
CA ASP A 35 -1.79 26.55 16.41
C ASP A 35 -2.38 26.34 15.00
N SER A 36 -3.41 25.51 14.87
CA SER A 36 -4.04 25.04 13.63
C SER A 36 -3.21 24.14 12.72
N SER A 37 -1.98 23.78 13.12
CA SER A 37 -1.18 22.80 12.41
C SER A 37 -1.76 21.38 12.58
N LEU A 38 -1.43 20.48 11.67
CA LEU A 38 -1.84 19.08 11.72
C LEU A 38 -0.67 18.23 12.19
N ILE A 39 -0.92 17.37 13.17
CA ILE A 39 0.03 16.36 13.66
C ILE A 39 -0.50 14.99 13.24
N PRO A 40 0.32 14.13 12.60
CA PRO A 40 -0.06 12.74 12.36
C PRO A 40 -0.37 12.03 13.68
N PHE A 41 -1.50 11.33 13.77
CA PHE A 41 -1.90 10.67 15.02
C PHE A 41 -0.89 9.62 15.49
N ARG A 42 -0.20 8.96 14.56
CA ARG A 42 0.92 8.04 14.83
C ARG A 42 2.10 8.67 15.58
N GLU A 43 2.25 10.00 15.54
CA GLU A 43 3.31 10.71 16.26
C GLU A 43 2.95 11.03 17.71
N LEU A 44 1.69 10.73 18.10
CA LEU A 44 1.12 10.95 19.42
C LEU A 44 1.01 9.61 20.18
N PRO A 45 2.06 9.18 20.89
CA PRO A 45 1.97 8.03 21.79
C PRO A 45 0.93 8.27 22.90
N ALA A 46 0.30 7.19 23.36
CA ALA A 46 -0.57 7.23 24.53
C ALA A 46 0.28 7.33 25.80
N THR A 47 -0.13 8.21 26.72
CA THR A 47 0.57 8.44 27.99
C THR A 47 0.20 7.36 29.00
N SER A 48 1.18 6.60 29.48
CA SER A 48 0.98 5.64 30.58
C SER A 48 1.24 6.31 31.92
N TYR A 49 2.45 6.84 32.12
CA TYR A 49 2.86 7.52 33.34
C TYR A 49 3.42 8.92 33.03
N ILE A 50 3.35 9.79 34.03
CA ILE A 50 3.91 11.14 34.01
C ILE A 50 4.63 11.31 35.34
N ILE A 51 5.95 11.46 35.27
CA ILE A 51 6.73 11.95 36.41
C ILE A 51 6.62 13.47 36.35
N GLN A 52 6.15 14.11 37.43
CA GLN A 52 5.93 15.57 37.49
C GLN A 52 7.10 16.32 38.15
N ASP A 53 7.97 15.61 38.86
CA ASP A 53 9.18 16.10 39.52
C ASP A 53 10.43 15.36 39.01
N GLY A 54 10.49 15.11 37.70
CA GLY A 54 11.57 14.35 37.06
C GLY A 54 12.96 14.94 37.23
N SER A 55 13.12 16.24 37.54
CA SER A 55 14.42 16.85 37.82
C SER A 55 15.18 16.19 38.96
N ARG A 56 14.47 15.54 39.90
CA ARG A 56 15.06 14.80 41.03
C ARG A 56 15.79 13.53 40.61
N VAL A 57 15.50 13.04 39.41
CA VAL A 57 16.10 11.83 38.81
C VAL A 57 16.77 12.15 37.47
N ASN A 58 17.23 13.40 37.30
CA ASN A 58 17.91 13.88 36.09
C ASN A 58 17.07 13.76 34.80
N LEU A 59 15.74 13.83 34.94
CA LEU A 59 14.77 13.92 33.84
C LEU A 59 14.17 15.34 33.79
N THR A 60 13.41 15.65 32.75
CA THR A 60 12.59 16.87 32.74
C THR A 60 11.47 16.77 33.77
N ASP A 61 11.08 17.89 34.40
CA ASP A 61 10.06 17.87 35.47
C ASP A 61 8.80 17.11 35.06
N ASN A 62 8.18 17.47 33.94
CA ASN A 62 7.09 16.72 33.32
C ASN A 62 7.64 15.74 32.28
N TYR A 63 8.07 14.57 32.73
CA TYR A 63 8.55 13.51 31.84
C TYR A 63 7.43 12.51 31.54
N PHE A 64 7.05 12.43 30.26
CA PHE A 64 5.98 11.55 29.78
C PHE A 64 6.54 10.19 29.38
N ILE A 65 5.96 9.14 29.95
CA ILE A 65 6.26 7.75 29.62
C ILE A 65 5.01 7.15 28.99
N GLY A 66 5.12 6.67 27.77
CA GLY A 66 4.00 6.11 27.03
C GLY A 66 4.33 4.81 26.32
N SER A 67 3.33 4.26 25.64
CA SER A 67 3.53 3.16 24.69
C SER A 67 4.55 3.61 23.64
N GLN A 68 5.62 2.83 23.43
CA GLN A 68 6.67 3.19 22.49
C GLN A 68 6.12 3.49 21.10
N ARG A 69 6.82 4.39 20.39
CA ARG A 69 6.76 4.46 18.93
C ARG A 69 7.39 3.19 18.38
N LEU A 70 6.63 2.09 18.27
CA LEU A 70 7.13 0.88 17.62
C LEU A 70 7.33 1.19 16.14
N GLN A 71 8.56 1.56 15.79
CA GLN A 71 9.00 1.63 14.42
C GLN A 71 9.36 0.21 13.99
N HIS A 72 8.62 -0.30 13.00
CA HIS A 72 9.03 -1.32 12.06
C HIS A 72 9.86 -2.50 12.58
N LEU A 73 9.21 -3.64 12.82
CA LEU A 73 9.79 -4.96 12.55
C LEU A 73 8.64 -5.91 12.17
N SER A 74 8.73 -6.46 10.95
CA SER A 74 7.79 -7.36 10.27
C SER A 74 6.61 -6.70 9.53
N GLY A 75 6.50 -7.03 8.24
CA GLY A 75 5.58 -6.46 7.24
C GLY A 75 4.09 -6.78 7.43
N SER A 76 3.55 -6.65 8.65
CA SER A 76 2.12 -6.58 8.90
C SER A 76 1.82 -5.24 9.57
N GLN A 77 1.45 -4.26 8.75
CA GLN A 77 1.10 -2.92 9.21
C GLN A 77 -0.12 -2.96 10.13
N SER A 78 0.05 -2.56 11.38
CA SER A 78 -1.01 -2.03 12.22
C SER A 78 -0.41 -0.95 13.12
N TYR A 79 -0.15 0.21 12.51
CA TYR A 79 0.05 1.46 13.25
C TYR A 79 -1.28 1.84 13.89
N MET A 80 -1.53 1.36 15.11
CA MET A 80 -2.63 1.88 15.90
C MET A 80 -2.08 2.49 17.18
N PRO A 81 -1.99 3.83 17.27
CA PRO A 81 -2.44 4.51 18.48
C PRO A 81 -3.87 4.01 18.77
N VAL A 82 -3.97 2.99 19.62
CA VAL A 82 -5.14 2.12 19.76
C VAL A 82 -6.42 2.92 20.04
N SER A 83 -7.24 3.19 19.02
CA SER A 83 -8.65 3.56 19.24
C SER A 83 -9.37 2.25 19.58
N TYR A 84 -9.80 2.13 20.84
CA TYR A 84 -10.30 0.93 21.51
C TYR A 84 -11.68 0.50 21.00
N ARG A 85 -11.84 0.24 19.69
CA ARG A 85 -13.07 -0.37 19.18
C ARG A 85 -13.00 -1.90 19.10
N ASP A 86 -11.81 -2.48 19.18
CA ASP A 86 -11.60 -3.92 19.38
C ASP A 86 -10.61 -4.14 20.53
N GLY A 87 -11.11 -4.70 21.63
CA GLY A 87 -10.42 -4.80 22.91
C GLY A 87 -9.51 -6.01 23.05
N SER A 88 -8.53 -6.23 22.16
CA SER A 88 -7.69 -7.44 22.27
C SER A 88 -6.19 -7.30 22.00
N HIS A 89 -5.63 -6.12 21.71
CA HIS A 89 -4.21 -6.04 21.34
C HIS A 89 -3.47 -4.89 21.99
N TRP A 90 -3.41 -4.91 23.33
CA TRP A 90 -2.28 -4.31 24.03
C TRP A 90 -1.16 -5.36 23.99
N LEU A 91 -0.21 -5.19 23.07
CA LEU A 91 1.02 -6.00 22.96
C LEU A 91 0.88 -7.50 22.60
N SER A 92 -0.31 -8.11 22.59
CA SER A 92 -0.46 -9.58 22.50
C SER A 92 -0.20 -10.25 21.14
N ASN A 93 -0.09 -9.52 20.02
CA ASN A 93 0.09 -10.16 18.69
C ASN A 93 1.52 -10.12 18.12
N TYR A 94 2.45 -9.55 18.87
CA TYR A 94 3.87 -9.80 18.70
C TYR A 94 4.33 -10.38 20.02
N GLY A 95 4.71 -11.65 20.07
CA GLY A 95 5.10 -12.36 21.29
C GLY A 95 6.31 -11.75 22.01
N TYR A 96 6.13 -10.55 22.53
CA TYR A 96 7.02 -9.83 23.42
C TYR A 96 6.49 -10.05 24.82
N ASP A 97 6.88 -11.21 25.35
CA ASP A 97 6.93 -11.45 26.77
C ASP A 97 7.78 -10.31 27.38
N ILE A 98 7.24 -9.50 28.29
CA ILE A 98 8.06 -8.49 29.00
C ILE A 98 9.09 -9.20 29.91
N SER A 99 8.92 -10.51 30.14
CA SER A 99 9.95 -11.37 30.73
C SER A 99 11.07 -11.79 29.74
N ASP A 100 10.88 -11.58 28.43
CA ASP A 100 11.85 -11.81 27.36
C ASP A 100 12.38 -10.50 26.74
N CYS A 101 12.58 -9.48 27.58
CA CYS A 101 13.72 -8.56 27.44
C CYS A 101 15.09 -9.29 27.56
N GLY A 102 15.09 -10.63 27.50
CA GLY A 102 16.24 -11.49 27.33
C GLY A 102 16.70 -11.54 25.87
N TYR A 103 17.76 -10.79 25.58
CA TYR A 103 18.87 -11.25 24.73
C TYR A 103 18.56 -11.89 23.35
N ARG A 104 17.49 -11.53 22.64
CA ARG A 104 17.37 -11.85 21.22
C ARG A 104 17.56 -10.62 20.34
N TYR A 105 18.83 -10.37 20.03
CA TYR A 105 19.34 -9.64 18.87
C TYR A 105 18.47 -8.47 18.37
N PHE A 106 18.23 -7.48 19.25
CA PHE A 106 18.03 -6.12 18.79
C PHE A 106 19.41 -5.52 18.51
N SER A 107 19.81 -5.48 17.24
CA SER A 107 20.94 -4.66 16.77
C SER A 107 20.49 -3.22 16.51
N GLY A 108 19.59 -2.70 17.35
CA GLY A 108 19.17 -1.31 17.36
C GLY A 108 20.07 -0.50 18.28
N THR A 109 20.32 0.77 17.94
CA THR A 109 21.08 1.70 18.76
C THR A 109 20.45 1.86 20.16
N GLU A 110 21.29 2.08 21.17
CA GLU A 110 20.97 2.11 22.61
C GLU A 110 19.74 2.90 23.12
N PRO A 111 19.25 4.02 22.53
CA PRO A 111 18.19 4.82 23.17
C PRO A 111 16.77 4.21 23.16
N GLU A 112 16.48 3.21 22.33
CA GLU A 112 15.12 2.64 22.22
C GLU A 112 14.81 1.63 23.34
N MET A 113 15.84 0.97 23.89
CA MET A 113 15.69 0.05 25.01
C MET A 113 15.47 0.79 26.34
N GLU A 114 16.03 1.98 26.50
CA GLU A 114 15.94 2.79 27.72
C GLU A 114 14.49 3.08 28.13
N HIS A 115 13.60 3.34 27.15
CA HIS A 115 12.20 3.63 27.41
C HIS A 115 11.37 2.45 27.95
N VAL A 116 11.66 1.20 27.52
CA VAL A 116 10.96 0.02 28.06
C VAL A 116 11.37 -0.21 29.51
N TYR A 117 12.68 -0.16 29.78
CA TYR A 117 13.21 -0.31 31.13
C TYR A 117 12.69 0.80 32.05
N LEU A 118 12.57 2.03 31.53
CA LEU A 118 12.01 3.13 32.30
C LEU A 118 10.54 2.88 32.66
N LEU A 119 9.70 2.41 31.73
CA LEU A 119 8.31 2.06 32.02
C LEU A 119 8.21 1.00 33.13
N ALA A 120 9.01 -0.07 33.03
CA ALA A 120 9.05 -1.13 34.03
C ALA A 120 9.55 -0.63 35.39
N ASN A 121 10.58 0.22 35.41
CA ASN A 121 11.11 0.82 36.63
C ASN A 121 10.10 1.75 37.30
N VAL A 122 9.39 2.56 36.51
CA VAL A 122 8.30 3.42 37.00
C VAL A 122 7.21 2.56 37.62
N SER A 123 6.74 1.54 36.90
CA SER A 123 5.72 0.60 37.35
C SER A 123 6.11 -0.07 38.68
N SER A 124 7.34 -0.57 38.78
CA SER A 124 7.88 -1.16 40.01
C SER A 124 7.96 -0.15 41.16
N TYR A 125 8.41 1.08 40.89
CA TYR A 125 8.51 2.13 41.88
C TYR A 125 7.13 2.54 42.43
N VAL A 126 6.15 2.78 41.56
CA VAL A 126 4.78 3.14 42.00
C VAL A 126 4.08 1.99 42.71
N SER A 127 4.45 0.74 42.43
CA SER A 127 3.94 -0.42 43.17
C SER A 127 4.40 -0.45 44.63
N GLN A 128 5.60 0.08 44.91
CA GLN A 128 6.19 0.10 46.25
C GLN A 128 5.83 1.37 47.03
N TYR A 129 5.85 2.53 46.38
CA TYR A 129 5.73 3.83 47.04
C TYR A 129 4.41 4.57 46.75
N GLY A 130 3.61 4.07 45.80
CA GLY A 130 2.33 4.66 45.40
C GLY A 130 2.46 5.82 44.40
N PHE A 131 1.32 6.44 44.10
CA PHE A 131 1.20 7.59 43.19
C PHE A 131 1.14 8.93 43.94
N TYR A 132 1.28 10.04 43.20
CA TYR A 132 1.13 11.42 43.67
C TYR A 132 2.12 11.87 44.76
N GLY A 133 3.23 11.16 44.96
CA GLY A 133 4.24 11.52 45.96
C GLY A 133 3.69 11.56 47.41
N LEU A 134 2.66 10.77 47.72
CA LEU A 134 2.01 10.81 49.03
C LEU A 134 2.89 10.26 50.16
N THR A 135 3.82 9.37 49.81
CA THR A 135 4.75 8.75 50.74
C THR A 135 5.84 9.76 51.14
N LYS A 136 5.86 10.15 52.42
CA LYS A 136 6.83 11.09 53.00
C LYS A 136 8.00 10.37 53.66
N ALA A 137 8.65 9.51 52.89
CA ALA A 137 9.81 8.75 53.31
C ALA A 137 10.88 8.80 52.23
N GLU A 138 12.11 8.45 52.60
CA GLU A 138 13.17 8.20 51.62
C GLU A 138 12.77 7.02 50.75
N THR A 139 13.04 7.12 49.46
CA THR A 139 12.66 6.10 48.47
C THR A 139 13.85 5.76 47.60
N THR A 140 13.84 4.59 46.97
CA THR A 140 14.92 4.16 46.09
C THR A 140 14.42 4.12 44.65
N TRP A 141 15.04 4.91 43.77
CA TRP A 141 14.77 4.95 42.33
C TRP A 141 16.00 4.45 41.57
N MET A 142 15.88 3.35 40.83
CA MET A 142 16.98 2.81 40.00
C MET A 142 18.33 2.68 40.73
N ASN A 143 18.29 2.19 41.98
CA ASN A 143 19.43 2.08 42.92
C ASN A 143 19.96 3.41 43.50
N GLU A 144 19.35 4.55 43.20
CA GLU A 144 19.65 5.83 43.84
C GLU A 144 18.65 6.12 44.96
N THR A 145 19.15 6.61 46.09
CA THR A 145 18.30 7.01 47.22
C THR A 145 17.83 8.44 47.01
N LEU A 146 16.52 8.65 47.02
CA LEU A 146 15.87 9.94 46.89
C LEU A 146 15.37 10.42 48.26
N GLU A 147 15.65 11.68 48.57
CA GLU A 147 15.12 12.35 49.76
C GLU A 147 13.59 12.40 49.74
N SER A 148 12.94 12.41 50.90
CA SER A 148 11.48 12.56 50.99
C SER A 148 11.00 13.88 50.35
N PRO A 149 9.83 13.92 49.69
CA PRO A 149 8.84 12.84 49.53
C PRO A 149 9.14 11.91 48.34
N ALA A 150 8.41 10.81 48.21
CA ALA A 150 8.44 9.96 47.01
C ALA A 150 8.16 10.77 45.73
N LEU A 151 8.59 10.26 44.57
CA LEU A 151 8.37 10.92 43.29
C LEU A 151 6.88 11.16 43.03
N ASN A 152 6.57 12.32 42.48
CA ASN A 152 5.22 12.71 42.10
C ASN A 152 4.87 12.12 40.73
N ILE A 153 4.51 10.84 40.74
CA ILE A 153 4.13 10.09 39.55
C ILE A 153 2.62 10.01 39.45
N THR A 154 2.10 10.26 38.25
CA THR A 154 0.68 10.13 37.90
C THR A 154 0.51 9.27 36.66
N ALA A 155 -0.69 8.76 36.40
CA ALA A 155 -1.01 7.97 35.22
C ALA A 155 -2.27 8.51 34.53
N SER A 156 -2.46 8.23 33.24
CA SER A 156 -3.69 8.62 32.52
C SER A 156 -4.73 7.50 32.58
N PHE A 157 -4.47 6.43 31.86
CA PHE A 157 -5.23 5.19 31.81
C PHE A 157 -4.23 4.05 31.75
N LEU A 158 -4.40 3.08 32.64
CA LEU A 158 -3.59 1.87 32.66
C LEU A 158 -4.51 0.69 32.33
N PRO A 159 -4.17 -0.12 31.32
CA PRO A 159 -4.95 -1.31 30.96
C PRO A 159 -4.96 -2.34 32.09
N GLY A 160 -6.10 -3.01 32.27
CA GLY A 160 -6.28 -4.03 33.30
C GLY A 160 -5.77 -5.40 32.89
N ARG A 161 -5.75 -6.34 33.85
CA ARG A 161 -5.28 -7.72 33.66
C ARG A 161 -5.97 -8.47 32.52
N GLU A 162 -7.23 -8.15 32.24
CA GLU A 162 -8.02 -8.79 31.18
C GLU A 162 -7.43 -8.60 29.77
N GLN A 163 -6.48 -7.68 29.60
CA GLN A 163 -5.91 -7.30 28.31
C GLN A 163 -4.52 -7.89 28.04
N TYR A 164 -3.97 -8.69 28.97
CA TYR A 164 -2.62 -9.25 28.87
C TYR A 164 -2.62 -10.76 29.10
N ASP A 165 -1.79 -11.46 28.32
CA ASP A 165 -1.60 -12.91 28.45
C ASP A 165 -0.70 -13.27 29.65
N ASN A 166 0.26 -12.38 30.00
CA ASN A 166 1.22 -12.57 31.09
C ASN A 166 1.08 -11.48 32.17
N GLU A 167 1.19 -11.88 33.44
CA GLU A 167 1.00 -10.99 34.60
C GLU A 167 2.20 -10.07 34.86
N SER A 168 3.41 -10.44 34.40
CA SER A 168 4.64 -9.64 34.47
C SER A 168 4.63 -8.40 33.59
N ASP A 169 3.68 -8.34 32.65
CA ASP A 169 3.68 -7.40 31.53
C ASP A 169 2.74 -6.22 31.80
N ILE A 170 2.05 -6.26 32.94
CA ILE A 170 0.99 -5.32 33.29
C ILE A 170 1.61 -4.13 34.01
N PRO A 171 1.48 -2.90 33.47
CA PRO A 171 1.88 -1.70 34.20
C PRO A 171 1.04 -1.55 35.47
N TYR A 172 1.70 -1.38 36.62
CA TYR A 172 1.04 -1.25 37.92
C TYR A 172 0.22 0.03 37.97
N GLY A 173 -1.03 -0.08 38.44
CA GLY A 173 -1.86 1.08 38.76
C GLY A 173 -3.31 0.99 38.28
N HIS A 174 -3.67 0.01 37.44
CA HIS A 174 -5.06 -0.17 36.99
C HIS A 174 -6.06 -0.28 38.17
N ASP A 175 -5.75 -1.15 39.13
CA ASP A 175 -6.56 -1.39 40.33
C ASP A 175 -6.16 -0.55 41.55
N TRP A 176 -5.20 0.35 41.38
CA TRP A 176 -4.74 1.20 42.48
C TRP A 176 -5.86 2.16 42.90
N THR A 177 -6.11 2.20 44.21
CA THR A 177 -7.15 3.02 44.82
C THR A 177 -6.49 4.20 45.51
N ASP A 178 -6.92 5.42 45.17
CA ASP A 178 -6.36 6.62 45.77
C ASP A 178 -6.77 6.72 47.24
N PRO A 179 -5.82 6.70 48.20
CA PRO A 179 -6.14 6.72 49.62
C PRO A 179 -6.80 8.03 50.08
N ARG A 180 -6.81 9.08 49.24
CA ARG A 180 -7.45 10.38 49.55
C ARG A 180 -8.91 10.44 49.12
N THR A 181 -9.26 9.77 48.02
CA THR A 181 -10.59 9.87 47.39
C THR A 181 -11.35 8.55 47.35
N ASP A 182 -10.69 7.43 47.64
CA ASP A 182 -11.22 6.06 47.51
C ASP A 182 -11.68 5.71 46.08
N GLU A 183 -11.18 6.43 45.09
CA GLU A 183 -11.46 6.20 43.67
C GLU A 183 -10.32 5.41 43.00
N LYS A 184 -10.64 4.73 41.90
CA LYS A 184 -9.66 4.13 40.98
C LYS A 184 -9.46 5.04 39.76
N PRO A 185 -8.55 6.04 39.81
CA PRO A 185 -8.47 7.07 38.79
C PRO A 185 -8.00 6.56 37.42
N PHE A 186 -7.22 5.47 37.39
CA PHE A 186 -6.50 5.01 36.20
C PHE A 186 -7.17 3.83 35.48
N SER A 187 -8.31 3.35 35.97
CA SER A 187 -9.05 2.24 35.36
C SER A 187 -9.97 2.67 34.21
N ASN A 188 -10.29 3.96 34.10
CA ASN A 188 -11.25 4.45 33.12
C ASN A 188 -10.58 4.75 31.76
N PRO A 189 -10.92 4.02 30.69
CA PRO A 189 -10.32 4.23 29.36
C PRO A 189 -10.62 5.60 28.75
N GLN A 190 -11.69 6.27 29.18
CA GLN A 190 -12.05 7.61 28.69
C GLN A 190 -11.09 8.70 29.19
N LYS A 191 -10.36 8.44 30.29
CA LYS A 191 -9.38 9.39 30.84
C LYS A 191 -8.01 9.32 30.16
N ARG A 192 -7.87 8.54 29.09
CA ARG A 192 -6.62 8.39 28.36
C ARG A 192 -6.17 9.73 27.79
N THR A 193 -4.87 9.95 27.86
CA THR A 193 -4.22 11.08 27.22
C THR A 193 -3.12 10.63 26.25
N TYR A 194 -2.80 11.54 25.33
CA TYR A 194 -1.75 11.40 24.33
C TYR A 194 -0.82 12.59 24.46
N TYR A 195 0.46 12.43 24.12
CA TYR A 195 1.42 13.53 24.18
C TYR A 195 2.18 13.72 22.88
N ASP A 196 2.58 14.96 22.59
CA ASP A 196 3.48 15.27 21.47
C ASP A 196 4.94 15.42 21.92
N SER A 197 5.84 15.54 20.94
CA SER A 197 7.27 15.78 21.18
C SER A 197 7.58 17.13 21.84
N GLN A 198 6.60 18.04 21.90
CA GLN A 198 6.71 19.34 22.55
C GLN A 198 6.22 19.29 24.01
N GLY A 199 5.73 18.14 24.47
CA GLY A 199 5.21 17.94 25.83
C GLY A 199 3.76 18.42 26.01
N ASN A 200 3.03 18.71 24.93
CA ASN A 200 1.60 19.00 25.03
C ASN A 200 0.82 17.71 25.22
N VAL A 201 -0.20 17.75 26.08
CA VAL A 201 -1.05 16.60 26.39
C VAL A 201 -2.45 16.82 25.84
N TYR A 202 -2.97 15.82 25.12
CA TYR A 202 -4.28 15.83 24.51
C TYR A 202 -5.16 14.75 25.14
N SER A 203 -6.38 15.11 25.55
CA SER A 203 -7.36 14.13 26.02
C SER A 203 -7.93 13.31 24.86
N LEU A 204 -8.47 12.13 25.16
CA LEU A 204 -9.17 11.32 24.17
C LEU A 204 -10.31 12.10 23.48
N ASP A 205 -11.10 12.86 24.23
CA ASP A 205 -12.18 13.68 23.68
C ASP A 205 -11.68 14.73 22.69
N TYR A 206 -10.53 15.34 22.96
CA TYR A 206 -9.90 16.28 22.05
C TYR A 206 -9.43 15.59 20.77
N VAL A 207 -8.78 14.43 20.91
CA VAL A 207 -8.30 13.62 19.78
C VAL A 207 -9.45 13.22 18.85
N ILE A 208 -10.59 12.79 19.43
CA ILE A 208 -11.77 12.39 18.65
C ILE A 208 -12.43 13.60 17.98
N SER A 209 -12.59 14.72 18.69
CA SER A 209 -13.28 15.90 18.17
C SER A 209 -12.45 16.72 17.17
N SER A 210 -11.12 16.72 17.32
CA SER A 210 -10.18 17.47 16.48
C SER A 210 -9.46 16.60 15.45
N GLY A 211 -9.86 15.34 15.34
CA GLY A 211 -9.34 14.38 14.38
C GLY A 211 -9.87 14.64 12.96
N SER A 212 -8.99 14.56 11.97
CA SER A 212 -9.32 14.61 10.55
C SER A 212 -8.53 13.54 9.80
N CYS A 213 -9.20 12.88 8.87
CA CYS A 213 -8.54 12.02 7.89
C CYS A 213 -7.95 12.88 6.77
N GLN A 214 -6.69 12.66 6.38
CA GLN A 214 -6.05 13.34 5.26
C GLN A 214 -5.29 12.34 4.38
N PRO A 215 -5.14 12.59 3.08
CA PRO A 215 -4.30 11.77 2.21
C PRO A 215 -2.86 11.74 2.76
N SER A 216 -2.31 10.54 2.89
CA SER A 216 -0.94 10.32 3.30
C SER A 216 0.01 10.91 2.26
N VAL A 217 1.04 11.62 2.73
CA VAL A 217 2.08 12.21 1.90
C VAL A 217 3.37 11.42 2.07
N GLU A 218 3.99 11.09 0.95
CA GLU A 218 5.30 10.45 0.86
C GLU A 218 6.34 11.35 1.55
N GLY A 219 7.08 10.77 2.51
CA GLY A 219 7.95 11.50 3.45
C GLY A 219 7.48 11.43 4.91
N CYS A 220 6.26 10.96 5.15
CA CYS A 220 5.83 10.54 6.48
C CYS A 220 6.26 9.08 6.77
N ASP A 221 6.52 8.24 5.79
CA ASP A 221 7.02 6.88 6.07
C ASP A 221 8.42 6.93 6.71
N ALA A 222 8.57 6.33 7.90
CA ALA A 222 9.82 6.30 8.66
C ALA A 222 10.80 5.25 8.11
N THR A 223 10.55 4.72 6.91
CA THR A 223 11.55 3.97 6.15
C THR A 223 12.60 4.93 5.57
N PHE A 224 13.56 5.25 6.44
CA PHE A 224 14.92 5.71 6.18
C PHE A 224 15.33 5.91 4.69
N THR A 225 15.38 7.17 4.22
CA THR A 225 16.57 7.86 3.63
C THR A 225 16.18 8.94 2.62
N LYS A 226 16.08 10.18 3.08
CA LYS A 226 16.96 11.30 2.68
C LYS A 226 16.33 12.62 3.09
N SER A 227 17.08 13.34 3.92
CA SER A 227 17.10 14.80 3.97
C SER A 227 17.36 15.35 2.57
N ASN A 228 16.31 15.51 1.78
CA ASN A 228 16.28 16.51 0.72
C ASN A 228 15.11 17.43 1.05
N SER A 229 15.44 18.68 1.32
CA SER A 229 14.54 19.78 1.67
C SER A 229 13.55 20.18 0.57
N ASP A 230 13.41 19.36 -0.48
CA ASP A 230 12.60 19.61 -1.66
C ASP A 230 11.57 18.48 -1.89
N ALA A 231 11.13 17.83 -0.80
CA ALA A 231 10.10 16.79 -0.83
C ALA A 231 8.75 17.39 -1.24
N TYR A 232 8.49 17.40 -2.54
CA TYR A 232 7.14 17.49 -3.07
C TYR A 232 6.29 16.41 -2.37
N SER A 233 5.20 16.82 -1.74
CA SER A 233 4.25 15.97 -1.04
C SER A 233 3.53 15.06 -2.04
N THR A 234 4.18 13.97 -2.46
CA THR A 234 3.57 13.01 -3.36
C THR A 234 2.54 12.22 -2.56
N GLN A 235 1.27 12.32 -2.92
CA GLN A 235 0.24 11.52 -2.28
C GLN A 235 0.46 10.05 -2.62
N ILE A 236 0.42 9.18 -1.61
CA ILE A 236 0.57 7.75 -1.83
C ILE A 236 -0.80 7.19 -2.25
N TYR A 237 -0.83 6.43 -3.34
CA TYR A 237 -2.03 5.82 -3.89
C TYR A 237 -1.93 4.31 -3.90
N ASN A 238 -3.00 3.65 -3.48
CA ASN A 238 -3.19 2.24 -3.75
C ASN A 238 -3.72 2.08 -5.18
N TRP A 239 -2.98 1.29 -5.97
CA TRP A 239 -3.40 0.89 -7.30
C TRP A 239 -4.46 -0.19 -7.17
N GLY A 240 -5.71 0.20 -7.37
CA GLY A 240 -6.84 -0.70 -7.38
C GLY A 240 -7.21 -1.08 -8.81
N PHE A 241 -7.68 -2.31 -8.97
CA PHE A 241 -8.27 -2.77 -10.21
C PHE A 241 -9.69 -3.29 -9.94
N SER A 242 -10.65 -2.80 -10.70
CA SER A 242 -12.04 -3.27 -10.60
C SER A 242 -12.17 -4.66 -11.22
N LEU A 243 -12.15 -5.69 -10.38
CA LEU A 243 -12.29 -7.09 -10.82
C LEU A 243 -13.57 -7.30 -11.65
N VAL A 244 -14.69 -6.67 -11.25
CA VAL A 244 -15.97 -6.79 -11.96
C VAL A 244 -15.88 -6.24 -13.39
N GLN A 245 -15.31 -5.04 -13.56
CA GLN A 245 -15.15 -4.43 -14.89
C GLN A 245 -14.16 -5.20 -15.77
N ALA A 246 -13.14 -5.78 -15.15
CA ALA A 246 -12.19 -6.66 -15.81
C ALA A 246 -12.86 -7.90 -16.39
N THR A 247 -13.67 -8.58 -15.58
CA THR A 247 -14.41 -9.77 -16.00
C THR A 247 -15.36 -9.45 -17.16
N ILE A 248 -16.05 -8.30 -17.10
CA ILE A 248 -16.93 -7.85 -18.18
C ILE A 248 -16.14 -7.62 -19.47
N THR A 249 -15.00 -6.95 -19.39
CA THR A 249 -14.17 -6.70 -20.58
C THR A 249 -13.57 -7.96 -21.15
N ALA A 250 -13.12 -8.88 -20.29
CA ALA A 250 -12.62 -10.18 -20.72
C ALA A 250 -13.72 -10.97 -21.47
N ALA A 251 -14.95 -10.96 -20.97
CA ALA A 251 -16.08 -11.59 -21.66
C ALA A 251 -16.37 -10.95 -23.02
N LEU A 252 -16.41 -9.62 -23.10
CA LEU A 252 -16.63 -8.90 -24.37
C LEU A 252 -15.49 -9.16 -25.38
N ALA A 253 -14.25 -9.21 -24.90
CA ALA A 253 -13.09 -9.53 -25.72
C ALA A 253 -13.15 -10.97 -26.27
N MET A 254 -13.56 -11.94 -25.45
CA MET A 254 -13.76 -13.32 -25.91
C MET A 254 -14.85 -13.41 -26.98
N ILE A 255 -15.98 -12.73 -26.79
CA ILE A 255 -17.06 -12.71 -27.80
C ILE A 255 -16.55 -12.12 -29.12
N TRP A 256 -15.76 -11.04 -29.04
CA TRP A 256 -15.19 -10.40 -30.21
C TRP A 256 -14.17 -11.28 -30.94
N THR A 257 -13.26 -11.95 -30.21
CA THR A 257 -12.26 -12.85 -30.82
C THR A 257 -12.90 -14.06 -31.47
N ILE A 258 -13.91 -14.66 -30.83
CA ILE A 258 -14.69 -15.77 -31.41
C ILE A 258 -15.38 -15.31 -32.70
N GLY A 259 -16.00 -14.13 -32.69
CA GLY A 259 -16.67 -13.59 -33.88
C GLY A 259 -15.70 -13.32 -35.04
N LEU A 260 -14.51 -12.77 -34.77
CA LEU A 260 -13.47 -12.63 -35.78
C LEU A 260 -12.99 -13.97 -36.31
N TYR A 261 -12.81 -14.96 -35.44
CA TYR A 261 -12.39 -16.29 -35.84
C TYR A 261 -13.41 -16.97 -36.75
N ILE A 262 -14.70 -16.88 -36.42
CA ILE A 262 -15.79 -17.42 -37.26
C ILE A 262 -15.79 -16.75 -38.63
N MET A 263 -15.67 -15.43 -38.70
CA MET A 263 -15.61 -14.73 -39.99
C MET A 263 -14.36 -15.08 -40.78
N TYR A 264 -13.20 -15.17 -40.12
CA TYR A 264 -11.96 -15.61 -40.75
C TYR A 264 -12.10 -17.01 -41.34
N LEU A 265 -12.66 -17.95 -40.57
CA LEU A 265 -12.90 -19.31 -41.02
C LEU A 265 -13.89 -19.36 -42.19
N ALA A 266 -14.99 -18.62 -42.11
CA ALA A 266 -15.97 -18.53 -43.19
C ALA A 266 -15.36 -17.97 -44.48
N ALA A 267 -14.59 -16.89 -44.38
CA ALA A 267 -13.86 -16.33 -45.52
C ALA A 267 -12.86 -17.35 -46.10
N HIS A 268 -12.10 -18.02 -45.24
CA HIS A 268 -11.11 -19.01 -45.66
C HIS A 268 -11.74 -20.22 -46.36
N LEU A 269 -12.91 -20.67 -45.89
CA LEU A 269 -13.67 -21.75 -46.50
C LEU A 269 -14.42 -21.33 -47.77
N GLN A 270 -14.83 -20.07 -47.91
CA GLN A 270 -15.52 -19.57 -49.11
C GLN A 270 -14.58 -19.21 -50.26
N LEU A 271 -13.31 -18.90 -49.98
CA LEU A 271 -12.28 -18.65 -51.00
C LEU A 271 -12.17 -19.77 -52.06
N PRO A 272 -12.19 -21.07 -51.72
CA PRO A 272 -12.18 -22.15 -52.73
C PRO A 272 -13.53 -22.41 -53.43
N LEU A 273 -14.63 -21.81 -52.97
CA LEU A 273 -15.98 -22.01 -53.53
C LEU A 273 -16.45 -20.86 -54.42
N MET A 274 -15.85 -19.68 -54.33
CA MET A 274 -16.08 -18.62 -55.30
C MET A 274 -15.23 -18.86 -56.54
N ASP A 275 -15.88 -19.12 -57.67
CA ASP A 275 -15.31 -19.25 -59.02
C ASP A 275 -14.76 -17.90 -59.55
N THR A 276 -14.27 -17.04 -58.66
CA THR A 276 -13.51 -15.85 -59.00
C THR A 276 -12.07 -16.25 -59.25
N PRO A 277 -11.45 -15.80 -60.35
CA PRO A 277 -10.14 -16.28 -60.77
C PRO A 277 -9.11 -15.95 -59.69
N GLU A 278 -8.70 -16.96 -58.92
CA GLU A 278 -7.44 -16.92 -58.18
C GLU A 278 -6.38 -16.40 -59.15
N ILE A 279 -5.74 -15.27 -58.80
CA ILE A 279 -4.50 -14.88 -59.47
C ILE A 279 -3.58 -16.07 -59.26
N PRO A 280 -3.25 -16.85 -60.30
CA PRO A 280 -2.55 -18.09 -60.09
C PRO A 280 -1.20 -17.73 -59.46
N ARG A 281 -0.90 -18.33 -58.31
CA ARG A 281 0.38 -18.15 -57.61
C ARG A 281 1.23 -19.41 -57.81
N GLY A 282 2.54 -19.22 -57.92
CA GLY A 282 3.51 -20.31 -58.11
C GLY A 282 3.46 -20.94 -59.50
N TRP A 283 3.78 -22.24 -59.60
CA TRP A 283 3.92 -22.97 -60.86
C TRP A 283 2.67 -22.94 -61.74
N ARG A 284 1.47 -22.83 -61.13
CA ARG A 284 0.20 -22.72 -61.85
C ARG A 284 0.10 -21.42 -62.66
N ALA A 285 0.75 -20.35 -62.21
CA ALA A 285 0.84 -19.08 -62.93
C ALA A 285 1.72 -19.21 -64.16
N VAL A 286 2.86 -19.90 -63.99
CA VAL A 286 3.84 -20.12 -65.06
C VAL A 286 3.24 -20.98 -66.17
N VAL A 287 2.48 -22.03 -65.82
CA VAL A 287 1.78 -22.87 -66.80
C VAL A 287 0.73 -22.06 -67.57
N ARG A 288 -0.09 -21.26 -66.89
CA ARG A 288 -1.12 -20.43 -67.55
C ARG A 288 -0.50 -19.35 -68.44
N LEU A 289 0.61 -18.75 -67.99
CA LEU A 289 1.38 -17.81 -68.80
C LEU A 289 1.97 -18.50 -70.03
N GLY A 290 2.56 -19.69 -69.86
CA GLY A 290 3.09 -20.50 -70.96
C GLY A 290 2.02 -20.88 -71.99
N GLU A 291 0.82 -21.27 -71.54
CA GLU A 291 -0.32 -21.56 -72.43
C GLU A 291 -0.81 -20.32 -73.18
N THR A 292 -0.82 -19.16 -72.51
CA THR A 292 -1.24 -17.89 -73.13
C THR A 292 -0.23 -17.44 -74.17
N ILE A 293 1.07 -17.51 -73.84
CA ILE A 293 2.16 -17.21 -74.77
C ILE A 293 2.09 -18.17 -75.97
N ARG A 294 1.88 -19.48 -75.75
CA ARG A 294 1.78 -20.44 -76.85
C ARG A 294 0.62 -20.13 -77.79
N ARG A 295 -0.56 -19.78 -77.27
CA ARG A 295 -1.70 -19.35 -78.11
C ARG A 295 -1.38 -18.12 -78.95
N GLU A 296 -0.66 -17.16 -78.40
CA GLU A 296 -0.28 -15.94 -79.14
C GLU A 296 0.79 -16.22 -80.22
N LEU A 297 1.68 -17.18 -80.02
CA LEU A 297 2.62 -17.59 -81.08
C LEU A 297 1.92 -18.39 -82.18
N ASP A 298 1.00 -19.29 -81.81
CA ASP A 298 0.20 -20.06 -82.77
C ASP A 298 -0.69 -19.15 -83.62
N SER A 299 -1.29 -18.09 -83.03
CA SER A 299 -2.11 -17.12 -83.75
C SER A 299 -1.34 -16.32 -84.80
N HIS A 300 -0.01 -16.21 -84.64
CA HIS A 300 0.90 -15.56 -85.58
C HIS A 300 1.64 -16.56 -86.49
N GLY A 301 1.30 -17.86 -86.42
CA GLY A 301 1.86 -18.91 -87.27
C GLY A 301 3.33 -19.22 -87.00
N ILE A 302 3.83 -18.96 -85.80
CA ILE A 302 5.22 -19.16 -85.41
C ILE A 302 5.32 -20.44 -84.58
N ASP A 303 6.07 -21.44 -85.05
CA ASP A 303 6.29 -22.70 -84.34
C ASP A 303 7.26 -22.51 -83.15
N PRO A 304 6.82 -22.70 -81.90
CA PRO A 304 7.63 -22.42 -80.72
C PRO A 304 8.88 -23.30 -80.57
N GLU A 305 8.89 -24.53 -81.12
CA GLU A 305 10.07 -25.40 -81.07
C GLU A 305 11.16 -25.02 -82.09
N SER A 306 10.84 -24.15 -83.05
CA SER A 306 11.79 -23.65 -84.07
C SER A 306 12.62 -22.44 -83.61
N LEU A 307 12.32 -21.90 -82.42
CA LEU A 307 12.96 -20.70 -81.88
C LEU A 307 14.30 -21.03 -81.21
N ILE A 308 15.40 -20.61 -81.84
CA ILE A 308 16.75 -20.68 -81.23
C ILE A 308 16.89 -19.57 -80.16
N ASP A 309 17.51 -19.89 -79.01
CA ASP A 309 17.67 -19.09 -77.76
C ASP A 309 17.97 -17.59 -77.88
N LYS A 310 18.41 -17.09 -79.04
CA LYS A 310 18.72 -15.67 -79.29
C LYS A 310 17.59 -14.85 -79.96
N GLN A 311 16.51 -15.49 -80.42
CA GLN A 311 15.37 -14.84 -81.07
C GLN A 311 14.31 -14.22 -80.12
N PRO A 312 14.03 -14.71 -78.89
CA PRO A 312 12.90 -14.18 -78.13
C PRO A 312 13.08 -12.74 -77.62
N LYS A 313 14.31 -12.22 -77.53
CA LYS A 313 14.54 -10.81 -77.13
C LYS A 313 14.01 -9.77 -78.12
N ARG A 314 13.85 -10.11 -79.40
CA ARG A 314 13.43 -9.14 -80.43
C ARG A 314 11.91 -9.08 -80.64
N LEU A 315 11.20 -10.17 -80.34
CA LEU A 315 9.73 -10.26 -80.45
C LEU A 315 8.98 -9.77 -79.21
N VAL A 316 9.64 -9.71 -78.04
CA VAL A 316 9.04 -9.17 -76.80
C VAL A 316 8.99 -7.63 -76.79
N LEU A 317 9.79 -6.95 -77.62
CA LEU A 317 9.88 -5.49 -77.65
C LEU A 317 8.65 -4.75 -78.22
N PRO A 318 7.91 -5.25 -79.23
CA PRO A 318 6.65 -4.61 -79.63
C PRO A 318 5.44 -5.02 -78.77
N MET A 319 5.51 -6.11 -77.99
CA MET A 319 4.35 -6.63 -77.24
C MET A 319 4.09 -5.89 -75.92
N THR A 320 5.03 -5.07 -75.44
CA THR A 320 4.89 -4.24 -74.23
C THR A 320 4.08 -2.96 -74.43
N LEU A 321 3.69 -2.61 -75.66
CA LEU A 321 2.98 -1.34 -75.95
C LEU A 321 1.45 -1.42 -75.96
N THR A 322 0.85 -2.60 -75.74
CA THR A 322 -0.63 -2.76 -75.81
C THR A 322 -1.30 -3.18 -74.49
N VAL A 323 -0.57 -3.22 -73.36
CA VAL A 323 -1.13 -3.55 -72.02
C VAL A 323 -1.16 -2.32 -71.09
N ALA A 324 -1.22 -1.13 -71.67
CA ALA A 324 -1.40 0.12 -70.93
C ALA A 324 -2.63 0.89 -71.45
N ARG A 325 -3.79 0.22 -71.52
CA ARG A 325 -5.12 0.87 -71.56
C ARG A 325 -6.24 -0.17 -71.45
N SER A 326 -6.66 -0.47 -70.22
CA SER A 326 -8.06 -0.70 -69.82
C SER A 326 -8.14 -0.72 -68.30
#